data_AF-A0A645A9N6-F1
#
_entry.id   AF-A0A645A9N6-F1
#
_cell.length_a   1.000
_cell.length_b   1.000
_cell.length_c   1.000
_cell.angle_alpha   90.00
_cell.angle_beta   90.00
_cell.angle_gamma   90.00
#
_symmetry.space_group_name_H-M   'P 1'
#
loop_
_entity.id
_entity.type
_entity.pdbx_description
1 polymer ?
#
loop_
_entity_poly.entity_id
_entity_poly.type
_entity_poly.pdbx_seq_one_letter_code
_entity_poly.pdbx_strand_id
1 'polypeptide(L)'
;MLSEPWTYTHVSGVYTFFTGESNVNINYPDYVIAYSAAHECAHQRGVAFENEANFIALLVCLESDDDFIRYAGLCDVYSTIANSAYKTNKDRYYTAAARLNKKISGEYSAFSEFFKKYEKNIYAETASKINDGYLKSQGQQSGVVSYSLITKMTVNYIYKTYLAE
;
A
#
# COMPACT_ATOMS: atom_id res chain seq x y z
N MET A 1 2.33 11.57 19.18
CA MET A 1 3.39 10.90 19.97
C MET A 1 3.36 9.36 19.89
N LEU A 2 2.35 8.71 19.27
CA LEU A 2 2.32 7.23 19.14
C LEU A 2 2.78 6.69 17.77
N SER A 3 2.84 7.54 16.75
CA SER A 3 3.11 7.16 15.36
C SER A 3 4.51 6.57 15.14
N GLU A 4 5.55 7.18 15.70
CA GLU A 4 6.92 6.66 15.57
C GLU A 4 7.11 5.27 16.21
N PRO A 5 6.68 5.03 17.47
CA PRO A 5 6.65 3.68 18.01
C PRO A 5 5.81 2.71 17.17
N TRP A 6 4.68 3.16 16.64
CA TRP A 6 3.79 2.34 15.81
C TRP A 6 4.46 1.91 14.50
N THR A 7 5.35 2.71 13.90
CA THR A 7 6.09 2.33 12.68
C THR A 7 6.95 1.08 12.86
N TYR A 8 7.42 0.75 14.07
CA TYR A 8 8.14 -0.49 14.34
C TYR A 8 7.29 -1.76 14.12
N THR A 9 5.96 -1.63 14.07
CA THR A 9 5.01 -2.71 13.75
C THR A 9 4.80 -2.91 12.24
N HIS A 10 5.32 -2.00 11.42
CA HIS A 10 5.16 -1.93 9.96
C HIS A 10 3.72 -1.66 9.49
N VAL A 11 2.86 -1.17 10.39
CA VAL A 11 1.47 -0.79 10.10
C VAL A 11 1.36 0.71 9.88
N SER A 12 0.79 1.12 8.74
CA SER A 12 0.58 2.52 8.35
C SER A 12 -0.81 3.05 8.68
N GLY A 13 -1.79 2.19 8.94
CA GLY A 13 -3.16 2.54 9.29
C GLY A 13 -3.88 1.38 10.00
N VAL A 14 -4.95 1.70 10.72
CA VAL A 14 -5.84 0.68 11.28
C VAL A 14 -7.27 1.20 11.40
N TYR A 15 -8.20 0.42 10.88
CA TYR A 15 -9.62 0.54 11.16
C TYR A 15 -10.02 -0.35 12.34
N THR A 16 -10.60 0.24 13.38
CA THR A 16 -11.06 -0.48 14.56
C THR A 16 -12.56 -0.76 14.47
N PHE A 17 -12.94 -1.98 14.11
CA PHE A 17 -14.35 -2.38 13.91
C PHE A 17 -15.27 -2.06 15.10
N PHE A 18 -14.80 -2.27 16.34
CA PHE A 18 -15.63 -2.05 17.53
C PHE A 18 -15.99 -0.58 17.78
N THR A 19 -15.11 0.36 17.39
CA THR A 19 -15.34 1.80 17.58
C THR A 19 -15.76 2.49 16.29
N GLY A 20 -15.57 1.86 15.13
CA GLY A 20 -15.80 2.45 13.82
C GLY A 20 -14.75 3.52 13.44
N GLU A 21 -13.63 3.57 14.16
CA GLU A 21 -12.61 4.61 13.99
C GLU A 21 -11.44 4.13 13.13
N SER A 22 -11.06 4.96 12.16
CA SER A 22 -9.86 4.80 11.34
C SER A 22 -8.75 5.67 11.90
N ASN A 23 -7.59 5.08 12.15
CA ASN A 23 -6.38 5.77 12.62
C ASN A 23 -5.26 5.61 11.61
N VAL A 24 -4.46 6.67 11.41
CA VAL A 24 -3.37 6.68 10.42
C VAL A 24 -2.05 6.99 11.12
N ASN A 25 -0.99 6.29 10.72
CA ASN A 25 0.34 6.47 11.25
C ASN A 25 1.04 7.66 10.54
N ILE A 26 0.98 8.83 11.17
CA ILE A 26 1.57 10.07 10.64
C ILE A 26 3.12 10.14 10.67
N ASN A 27 3.81 9.06 11.03
CA ASN A 27 5.28 9.01 10.96
C ASN A 27 5.78 8.53 9.59
N TYR A 28 4.92 7.89 8.79
CA TYR A 28 5.26 7.54 7.40
C TYR A 28 5.32 8.79 6.51
N PRO A 29 5.98 8.72 5.34
CA PRO A 29 5.94 9.80 4.36
C PRO A 29 4.51 10.16 3.94
N ASP A 30 4.28 11.44 3.63
CA ASP A 30 2.94 12.00 3.40
C ASP A 30 2.13 11.24 2.33
N TYR A 31 2.78 10.74 1.26
CA TYR A 31 2.09 9.98 0.22
C TYR A 31 1.55 8.64 0.75
N VAL A 32 2.25 8.01 1.70
CA VAL A 32 1.80 6.78 2.37
C VAL A 32 0.64 7.09 3.31
N ILE A 33 0.69 8.22 4.02
CA ILE A 33 -0.39 8.69 4.90
C ILE A 33 -1.67 8.89 4.09
N ALA A 34 -1.58 9.60 2.95
CA ALA A 34 -2.74 9.88 2.10
C ALA A 34 -3.41 8.59 1.57
N TYR A 35 -2.62 7.66 1.04
CA TYR A 35 -3.16 6.38 0.56
C TYR A 35 -3.70 5.51 1.69
N SER A 36 -2.98 5.43 2.82
CA SER A 36 -3.43 4.67 4.00
C SER A 36 -4.74 5.23 4.55
N ALA A 37 -4.92 6.56 4.56
CA ALA A 37 -6.18 7.17 4.95
C ALA A 37 -7.33 6.73 4.03
N ALA A 38 -7.13 6.71 2.72
CA ALA A 38 -8.14 6.23 1.77
C ALA A 38 -8.47 4.75 1.98
N HIS A 39 -7.46 3.92 2.26
CA HIS A 39 -7.61 2.50 2.61
C HIS A 39 -8.44 2.30 3.88
N GLU A 40 -8.09 2.96 4.99
CA GLU A 40 -8.86 2.82 6.22
C GLU A 40 -10.28 3.42 6.10
N CYS A 41 -10.49 4.41 5.23
CA CYS A 41 -11.83 4.91 4.89
C CYS A 41 -12.66 3.86 4.13
N ALA A 42 -12.04 3.02 3.30
CA ALA A 42 -12.71 1.92 2.63
C ALA A 42 -13.20 0.87 3.65
N HIS A 43 -12.35 0.51 4.62
CA HIS A 43 -12.74 -0.34 5.74
C HIS A 43 -13.88 0.26 6.56
N GLN A 44 -13.81 1.56 6.87
CA GLN A 44 -14.90 2.28 7.54
C GLN A 44 -16.21 2.24 6.76
N ARG A 45 -16.15 2.09 5.43
CA ARG A 45 -17.33 1.94 4.55
C ARG A 45 -17.78 0.49 4.37
N GLY A 46 -17.21 -0.45 5.12
CA GLY A 46 -17.63 -1.86 5.14
C GLY A 46 -16.90 -2.75 4.14
N VAL A 47 -15.85 -2.28 3.47
CA VAL A 47 -15.00 -3.13 2.63
C VAL A 47 -14.10 -3.94 3.55
N ALA A 48 -14.43 -5.22 3.77
CA ALA A 48 -13.71 -6.04 4.74
C ALA A 48 -12.37 -6.58 4.21
N PHE A 49 -12.30 -6.95 2.93
CA PHE A 49 -11.11 -7.56 2.36
C PHE A 49 -10.05 -6.53 2.00
N GLU A 50 -8.83 -6.71 2.51
CA GLU A 50 -7.65 -5.86 2.26
C GLU A 50 -7.38 -5.59 0.77
N ASN A 51 -7.51 -6.60 -0.10
CA ASN A 51 -7.30 -6.42 -1.54
C ASN A 51 -8.35 -5.48 -2.15
N GLU A 52 -9.60 -5.58 -1.70
CA GLU A 52 -10.68 -4.70 -2.15
C GLU A 52 -10.51 -3.30 -1.55
N ALA A 53 -10.12 -3.19 -0.28
CA ALA A 53 -9.85 -1.91 0.39
C ALA A 53 -8.71 -1.15 -0.31
N ASN A 54 -7.61 -1.84 -0.66
CA ASN A 54 -6.53 -1.27 -1.47
C ASN A 54 -7.02 -0.83 -2.86
N PHE A 55 -7.86 -1.63 -3.52
CA PHE A 55 -8.38 -1.25 -4.84
C PHE A 55 -9.32 -0.04 -4.76
N ILE A 56 -10.19 0.02 -3.75
CA ILE A 56 -11.05 1.18 -3.50
C ILE A 56 -10.22 2.41 -3.14
N ALA A 57 -9.19 2.28 -2.31
CA ALA A 57 -8.26 3.37 -1.98
C ALA A 57 -7.62 3.95 -3.25
N LEU A 58 -7.15 3.09 -4.15
CA LEU A 58 -6.65 3.53 -5.46
C LEU A 58 -7.70 4.33 -6.24
N LEU A 59 -8.92 3.80 -6.39
CA LEU A 59 -9.98 4.47 -7.14
C LEU A 59 -10.29 5.84 -6.53
N VAL A 60 -10.46 5.92 -5.21
CA VAL A 60 -10.69 7.17 -4.49
C VAL A 60 -9.53 8.15 -4.71
N CYS A 61 -8.28 7.67 -4.67
CA CYS A 61 -7.13 8.51 -4.95
C CYS A 61 -7.14 9.04 -6.38
N LEU A 62 -7.41 8.20 -7.39
CA LEU A 62 -7.41 8.59 -8.80
C LEU A 62 -8.53 9.59 -9.15
N GLU A 63 -9.70 9.45 -8.52
CA GLU A 63 -10.85 10.34 -8.71
C GLU A 63 -10.76 11.63 -7.86
N SER A 64 -9.69 11.81 -7.08
CA SER A 64 -9.51 13.02 -6.28
C SER A 64 -9.21 14.23 -7.16
N ASP A 65 -9.80 15.39 -6.85
CA ASP A 65 -9.44 16.67 -7.47
C ASP A 65 -8.04 17.18 -7.04
N ASP A 66 -7.46 16.61 -5.98
CA ASP A 66 -6.15 16.99 -5.47
C ASP A 66 -5.02 16.20 -6.14
N ASP A 67 -4.08 16.91 -6.77
CA ASP A 67 -2.92 16.34 -7.46
C ASP A 67 -2.05 15.45 -6.58
N PHE A 68 -1.87 15.81 -5.30
CA PHE A 68 -1.06 15.06 -4.36
C PHE A 68 -1.74 13.76 -3.93
N ILE A 69 -3.07 13.76 -3.76
CA ILE A 69 -3.82 12.54 -3.46
C ILE A 69 -3.78 11.57 -4.66
N ARG A 70 -3.93 12.08 -5.89
CA ARG A 70 -3.74 11.26 -7.11
C ARG A 70 -2.33 10.67 -7.18
N TYR A 71 -1.33 11.50 -6.88
CA TYR A 71 0.07 11.08 -6.81
C TYR A 71 0.30 9.95 -5.80
N ALA A 72 -0.24 10.08 -4.59
CA ALA A 72 -0.15 9.07 -3.53
C ALA A 72 -0.69 7.70 -3.99
N GLY A 73 -1.88 7.68 -4.61
CA GLY A 73 -2.46 6.44 -5.15
C GLY A 73 -1.62 5.81 -6.27
N LEU A 74 -1.06 6.65 -7.16
CA LEU A 74 -0.17 6.18 -8.23
C LEU A 74 1.14 5.61 -7.67
N CYS A 75 1.70 6.21 -6.62
CA CYS A 75 2.91 5.74 -5.96
C CYS A 75 2.73 4.36 -5.31
N ASP A 76 1.60 4.13 -4.64
CA ASP A 76 1.30 2.82 -4.03
C ASP A 76 1.10 1.74 -5.09
N VAL A 77 0.32 2.04 -6.13
CA VAL A 77 0.09 1.13 -7.26
C VAL A 77 1.37 0.78 -7.99
N TYR A 78 2.21 1.76 -8.29
CA TYR A 78 3.49 1.50 -8.92
C TYR A 78 4.32 0.55 -8.06
N SER A 79 4.42 0.79 -6.75
CA SER A 79 5.14 -0.10 -5.82
C SER A 79 4.58 -1.53 -5.88
N THR A 80 3.27 -1.68 -5.85
CA THR A 80 2.57 -2.99 -5.93
C THR A 80 2.90 -3.72 -7.24
N ILE A 81 2.76 -3.07 -8.39
CA ILE A 81 3.03 -3.65 -9.71
C ILE A 81 4.54 -3.94 -9.87
N ALA A 82 5.40 -3.02 -9.46
CA ALA A 82 6.85 -3.14 -9.57
C ALA A 82 7.39 -4.31 -8.74
N ASN A 83 6.89 -4.49 -7.51
CA ASN A 83 7.23 -5.63 -6.66
C ASN A 83 6.78 -6.96 -7.27
N SER A 84 5.57 -7.00 -7.85
CA SER A 84 5.06 -8.17 -8.56
C SER A 84 5.90 -8.51 -9.80
N ALA A 85 6.24 -7.49 -10.61
CA ALA A 85 7.11 -7.65 -11.78
C ALA A 85 8.51 -8.12 -11.39
N TYR A 86 9.11 -7.58 -10.33
CA TYR A 86 10.43 -7.99 -9.86
C TYR A 86 10.48 -9.48 -9.47
N LYS A 87 9.43 -9.96 -8.80
CA LYS A 87 9.32 -11.38 -8.38
C LYS A 87 9.09 -12.33 -9.55
N THR A 88 8.41 -11.89 -10.60
CA THR A 88 7.96 -12.74 -11.71
C THR A 88 8.87 -12.69 -12.93
N ASN A 89 9.39 -11.51 -13.29
CA ASN A 89 10.28 -11.30 -14.43
C ASN A 89 11.17 -10.07 -14.21
N LYS A 90 12.40 -10.32 -13.74
CA LYS A 90 13.38 -9.27 -13.42
C LYS A 90 13.76 -8.41 -14.63
N ASP A 91 13.89 -9.00 -15.82
CA ASP A 91 14.31 -8.27 -17.02
C ASP A 91 13.25 -7.24 -17.44
N ARG A 92 11.96 -7.64 -17.40
CA ARG A 92 10.84 -6.73 -17.66
C ARG A 92 10.74 -5.65 -16.60
N TYR A 93 10.96 -6.01 -15.32
CA TYR A 93 11.03 -5.04 -14.24
C TYR A 93 12.11 -3.98 -14.51
N TYR A 94 13.35 -4.38 -14.79
CA TYR A 94 14.45 -3.44 -15.02
C TYR A 94 14.21 -2.58 -16.27
N THR A 95 13.61 -3.15 -17.31
CA THR A 95 13.21 -2.41 -18.52
C THR A 95 12.18 -1.31 -18.21
N ALA A 96 11.17 -1.63 -17.38
CA ALA A 96 10.16 -0.66 -16.96
C ALA A 96 10.74 0.39 -16.00
N ALA A 97 11.51 -0.04 -15.00
CA ALA A 97 12.15 0.83 -14.01
C ALA A 97 13.10 1.84 -14.66
N ALA A 98 13.79 1.47 -15.74
CA ALA A 98 14.66 2.38 -16.49
C ALA A 98 13.91 3.56 -17.15
N ARG A 99 12.59 3.46 -17.31
CA ARG A 99 11.73 4.53 -17.86
C ARG A 99 11.11 5.40 -16.78
N LEU A 100 11.27 5.05 -15.51
CA LEU A 100 10.68 5.79 -14.40
C LEU A 100 11.36 7.16 -14.26
N ASN A 101 10.57 8.20 -13.99
CA ASN A 101 11.09 9.53 -13.73
C ASN A 101 12.04 9.49 -12.50
N LYS A 102 13.20 10.14 -12.60
CA LYS A 102 14.21 10.16 -11.54
C LYS A 102 13.68 10.70 -10.20
N LYS A 103 12.75 11.65 -10.21
CA LYS A 103 12.13 12.17 -8.98
C LYS A 103 11.32 11.08 -8.27
N ILE A 104 10.58 10.27 -9.03
CA ILE A 104 9.80 9.15 -8.52
C ILE A 104 10.72 8.03 -8.01
N SER A 105 11.81 7.74 -8.71
CA SER A 105 12.83 6.82 -8.17
C SER A 105 13.45 7.35 -6.86
N GLY A 106 13.61 8.67 -6.75
CA GLY A 106 14.07 9.34 -5.54
C GLY A 106 13.11 9.16 -4.37
N GLU A 107 11.80 9.24 -4.61
CA GLU A 107 10.75 8.99 -3.61
C GLU A 107 10.92 7.61 -2.95
N TYR A 108 11.01 6.54 -3.75
CA TYR A 108 11.20 5.19 -3.22
C TYR A 108 12.55 4.99 -2.52
N SER A 109 13.58 5.69 -2.97
CA SER A 109 14.88 5.68 -2.30
C SER A 109 14.81 6.35 -0.93
N ALA A 110 14.10 7.49 -0.84
CA ALA A 110 13.87 8.20 0.41
C ALA A 110 13.01 7.38 1.38
N PHE A 111 11.95 6.73 0.89
CA PHE A 111 11.16 5.79 1.68
C PHE A 111 12.02 4.64 2.22
N SER A 112 12.87 4.04 1.37
CA SER A 112 13.77 2.98 1.80
C SER A 112 14.73 3.47 2.89
N GLU A 113 15.33 4.65 2.72
CA GLU A 113 16.23 5.24 3.72
C GLU A 113 15.50 5.51 5.05
N PHE A 114 14.33 6.13 5.00
CA PHE A 114 13.45 6.33 6.16
C PHE A 114 13.18 5.01 6.89
N PHE A 115 12.84 3.96 6.13
CA PHE A 115 12.39 2.70 6.71
C PHE A 115 13.52 1.84 7.30
N LYS A 116 14.79 2.08 6.94
CA LYS A 116 15.95 1.33 7.47
C LYS A 116 15.98 1.26 9.00
N LYS A 117 15.61 2.36 9.68
CA LYS A 117 15.55 2.42 11.15
C LYS A 117 14.54 1.42 11.74
N TYR A 118 13.47 1.12 11.02
CA TYR A 118 12.35 0.30 11.47
C TYR A 118 12.38 -1.13 10.91
N GLU A 119 13.21 -1.40 9.91
CA GLU A 119 13.25 -2.66 9.15
C GLU A 119 13.49 -3.91 10.03
N LYS A 120 14.48 -3.86 10.92
CA LYS A 120 14.92 -5.01 11.73
C LYS A 120 14.75 -4.74 13.20
N ASN A 121 13.68 -5.26 13.79
CA ASN A 121 13.42 -5.12 15.20
C ASN A 121 12.54 -6.28 15.73
N ILE A 122 12.63 -6.57 17.03
CA ILE A 122 11.88 -7.68 17.65
C ILE A 122 10.35 -7.48 17.61
N TYR A 123 9.92 -6.21 17.55
CA TYR A 123 8.52 -5.85 17.38
C TYR A 123 8.03 -6.10 15.96
N ALA A 124 8.86 -6.07 14.92
CA ALA A 124 8.46 -6.41 13.54
C ALA A 124 8.14 -7.89 13.40
N GLU A 125 8.90 -8.78 14.04
CA GLU A 125 8.59 -10.23 14.04
C GLU A 125 7.31 -10.54 14.84
N THR A 126 7.10 -9.83 15.95
CA THR A 126 5.91 -10.00 16.80
C THR A 126 4.67 -9.37 16.15
N ALA A 127 4.81 -8.17 15.59
CA ALA A 127 3.77 -7.47 14.84
C ALA A 127 3.45 -8.19 13.54
N SER A 128 4.42 -8.79 12.84
CA SER A 128 4.13 -9.65 11.68
C SER A 128 3.29 -10.86 12.08
N LYS A 129 3.46 -11.44 13.28
CA LYS A 129 2.60 -12.52 13.78
C LYS A 129 1.20 -12.04 14.20
N ILE A 130 1.11 -10.86 14.82
CA ILE A 130 -0.17 -10.24 15.22
C ILE A 130 -0.95 -9.77 13.98
N ASN A 131 -0.27 -9.14 13.03
CA ASN A 131 -0.77 -8.71 11.74
C ASN A 131 -1.14 -9.91 10.88
N ASP A 132 -0.33 -10.98 10.84
CA ASP A 132 -0.73 -12.24 10.20
C ASP A 132 -1.98 -12.84 10.86
N GLY A 133 -2.14 -12.71 12.18
CA GLY A 133 -3.33 -13.13 12.91
C GLY A 133 -4.57 -12.30 12.56
N TYR A 134 -4.40 -10.98 12.45
CA TYR A 134 -5.43 -10.02 12.03
C TYR A 134 -5.82 -10.21 10.55
N LEU A 135 -4.85 -10.30 9.65
CA LEU A 135 -5.05 -10.59 8.23
C LEU A 135 -5.73 -11.96 8.04
N LYS A 136 -5.35 -12.99 8.80
CA LYS A 136 -6.02 -14.30 8.75
C LYS A 136 -7.44 -14.26 9.31
N SER A 137 -7.71 -13.46 10.35
CA SER A 137 -9.06 -13.31 10.90
C SER A 137 -10.00 -12.52 9.98
N GLN A 138 -9.43 -11.66 9.12
CA GLN A 138 -10.13 -10.97 8.01
C GLN A 138 -10.17 -11.80 6.71
N GLY A 139 -9.86 -13.10 6.76
CA GLY A 139 -10.01 -14.03 5.64
C GLY A 139 -8.83 -14.07 4.65
N GLN A 140 -7.72 -13.39 4.93
CA GLN A 140 -6.52 -13.44 4.10
C GLN A 140 -5.65 -14.66 4.47
N GLN A 141 -5.94 -15.82 3.85
CA GLN A 141 -5.08 -17.00 3.97
C GLN A 141 -3.73 -16.78 3.23
N SER A 142 -2.65 -16.70 4.01
CA SER A 142 -1.25 -16.86 3.61
C SER A 142 -0.65 -15.80 2.68
N GLY A 143 0.29 -15.03 3.25
CA GLY A 143 1.05 -13.91 2.67
C GLY A 143 2.02 -14.21 1.50
N VAL A 144 1.68 -15.17 0.62
CA VAL A 144 2.44 -15.41 -0.62
C VAL A 144 1.57 -15.26 -1.88
N VAL A 145 0.23 -15.26 -1.78
CA VAL A 145 -0.66 -15.28 -2.96
C VAL A 145 -1.57 -14.04 -3.11
N SER A 146 -1.71 -13.21 -2.08
CA SER A 146 -2.66 -12.07 -2.08
C SER A 146 -2.26 -10.88 -2.96
N TYR A 147 -0.97 -10.67 -3.23
CA TYR A 147 -0.51 -9.57 -4.10
C TYR A 147 -0.99 -9.68 -5.56
N SER A 148 -1.48 -10.86 -5.97
CA SER A 148 -1.96 -11.06 -7.34
C SER A 148 -3.32 -10.40 -7.60
N LEU A 149 -4.21 -10.29 -6.61
CA LEU A 149 -5.58 -9.82 -6.85
C LEU A 149 -5.62 -8.30 -7.04
N ILE A 150 -5.04 -7.53 -6.12
CA ILE A 150 -4.91 -6.07 -6.28
C ILE A 150 -4.16 -5.72 -7.58
N THR A 151 -3.05 -6.40 -7.87
CA THR A 151 -2.31 -6.20 -9.13
C THR A 151 -3.20 -6.44 -10.35
N LYS A 152 -3.97 -7.54 -10.37
CA LYS A 152 -4.89 -7.84 -11.48
C LYS A 152 -6.00 -6.81 -11.61
N MET A 153 -6.65 -6.43 -10.49
CA MET A 153 -7.73 -5.44 -10.49
C MET A 153 -7.22 -4.11 -11.02
N THR A 154 -6.07 -3.65 -10.51
CA THR A 154 -5.44 -2.40 -10.92
C THR A 154 -4.99 -2.41 -12.37
N VAL A 155 -4.28 -3.45 -12.83
CA VAL A 155 -3.83 -3.54 -14.23
C VAL A 155 -5.03 -3.59 -15.17
N ASN A 156 -6.07 -4.38 -14.84
CA ASN A 156 -7.27 -4.45 -15.66
C ASN A 156 -8.03 -3.13 -15.70
N TYR A 157 -8.15 -2.42 -14.57
CA TYR A 157 -8.76 -1.10 -14.51
C TYR A 157 -8.00 -0.11 -15.36
N ILE A 158 -6.68 0.04 -15.13
CA ILE A 158 -5.85 0.97 -15.88
C ILE A 158 -5.89 0.65 -17.38
N TYR A 159 -5.79 -0.62 -17.75
CA TYR A 159 -5.84 -1.02 -19.15
C TYR A 159 -7.17 -0.63 -19.80
N LYS A 160 -8.30 -0.96 -19.18
CA LYS A 160 -9.63 -0.64 -19.73
C LYS A 160 -9.92 0.85 -19.78
N THR A 161 -9.46 1.62 -18.79
CA THR A 161 -9.80 3.04 -18.65
C THR A 161 -8.89 3.92 -19.50
N TYR A 162 -7.61 3.57 -19.62
CA TYR A 162 -6.60 4.47 -20.21
C TYR A 162 -5.86 3.92 -21.44
N LEU A 163 -5.92 2.61 -21.70
CA LEU A 163 -5.08 1.97 -22.73
C LEU A 163 -5.88 1.14 -23.75
N ALA A 164 -7.17 0.90 -23.51
CA ALA A 164 -8.05 0.24 -24.45
C ALA A 164 -8.53 1.27 -25.48
N GLU A 165 -8.20 1.03 -26.75
CA GLU A 165 -8.71 1.78 -27.90
C GLU A 165 -10.18 1.44 -28.19
#